data_AF-A0A2N2VF74-F1
#
_entry.id   AF-A0A2N2VF74-F1
#
_cell.length_a   1.000
_cell.length_b   1.000
_cell.length_c   1.000
_cell.angle_alpha   90.00
_cell.angle_beta   90.00
_cell.angle_gamma   90.00
#
_symmetry.space_group_name_H-M   'P 1'
#
loop_
_entity.id
_entity.type
_entity.pdbx_description
1 polymer ?
#
loop_
_entity_poly.entity_id
_entity_poly.type
_entity_poly.pdbx_seq_one_letter_code
_entity_poly.pdbx_strand_id
1 'polypeptide(L)'
;MKIRHSTFALAATLLACSLHAEVAKPVDTTPKLAYGLMLKQGEKIVFAPCRDSSYAIMEDVSQDQSVTTALNLVGLAAGKKLYVELLGIVENGQLKASNFNMAQTEGRCQLPGTKEEAWRASGNEPGWLLAAGGDLVTLKVPGQATINLPYTPFKRDGKLALFNALTESGQLAVRLEHTLCRDSMANAVFNWTARVTVNGQTYQGCAWER
;
A
#
# COMPACT_ATOMS: atom_id res chain seq x y z
N MET A 1 -6.66 69.97 64.86
CA MET A 1 -6.34 70.68 63.60
C MET A 1 -5.45 69.78 62.75
N LYS A 2 -5.78 69.65 61.45
CA LYS A 2 -5.12 68.88 60.37
C LYS A 2 -5.60 67.43 60.16
N ILE A 3 -6.72 67.34 59.44
CA ILE A 3 -7.20 66.18 58.69
C ILE A 3 -6.30 66.02 57.46
N ARG A 4 -5.83 64.79 57.18
CA ARG A 4 -5.04 64.48 55.98
C ARG A 4 -5.78 63.38 55.21
N HIS A 5 -6.43 63.77 54.12
CA HIS A 5 -7.08 62.86 53.19
C HIS A 5 -6.03 62.27 52.24
N SER A 6 -5.90 60.93 52.23
CA SER A 6 -5.14 60.20 51.21
C SER A 6 -6.12 59.55 50.25
N THR A 7 -6.19 60.09 49.04
CA THR A 7 -6.89 59.50 47.89
C THR A 7 -6.07 58.33 47.34
N PHE A 8 -6.60 57.11 47.45
CA PHE A 8 -6.08 55.93 46.75
C PHE A 8 -6.72 55.87 45.35
N ALA A 9 -5.91 55.97 44.30
CA ALA A 9 -6.33 55.72 42.93
C ALA A 9 -6.19 54.22 42.63
N LEU A 10 -7.31 53.56 42.31
CA LEU A 10 -7.35 52.14 41.95
C LEU A 10 -7.15 52.01 40.43
N ALA A 11 -5.99 51.53 40.00
CA ALA A 11 -5.72 51.21 38.60
C ALA A 11 -6.19 49.79 38.28
N ALA A 12 -7.24 49.65 37.47
CA ALA A 12 -7.71 48.36 36.96
C ALA A 12 -6.92 47.98 35.70
N THR A 13 -5.99 47.03 35.82
CA THR A 13 -5.29 46.44 34.67
C THR A 13 -6.14 45.33 34.06
N LEU A 14 -6.70 45.58 32.88
CA LEU A 14 -7.34 44.56 32.04
C LEU A 14 -6.24 43.70 31.39
N LEU A 15 -6.05 42.46 31.86
CA LEU A 15 -5.28 41.45 31.14
C LEU A 15 -6.14 40.90 29.99
N ALA A 16 -5.82 41.31 28.76
CA ALA A 16 -6.33 40.65 27.56
C ALA A 16 -5.52 39.36 27.33
N CYS A 17 -6.08 38.21 27.66
CA CYS A 17 -5.55 36.92 27.20
C CYS A 17 -5.79 36.80 25.70
N SER A 18 -4.78 37.12 24.90
CA SER A 18 -4.75 36.77 23.48
C SER A 18 -4.60 35.25 23.35
N LEU A 19 -5.72 34.54 23.16
CA LEU A 19 -5.73 33.18 22.62
C LEU A 19 -5.10 33.22 21.23
N HIS A 20 -3.84 32.83 21.14
CA HIS A 20 -3.23 32.48 19.86
C HIS A 20 -3.87 31.16 19.43
N ALA A 21 -4.83 31.22 18.51
CA ALA A 21 -5.28 30.05 17.79
C ALA A 21 -4.07 29.52 17.02
N GLU A 22 -3.48 28.43 17.51
CA GLU A 22 -2.43 27.70 16.80
C GLU A 22 -3.05 27.26 15.48
N VAL A 23 -2.56 27.81 14.37
CA VAL A 23 -3.04 27.45 13.03
C VAL A 23 -2.81 25.95 12.88
N ALA A 24 -3.92 25.19 12.88
CA ALA A 24 -3.87 23.74 12.74
C ALA A 24 -3.06 23.40 11.49
N LYS A 25 -2.02 22.58 11.66
CA LYS A 25 -1.22 22.11 10.52
C LYS A 25 -2.17 21.44 9.53
N PRO A 26 -2.06 21.73 8.21
CA PRO A 26 -2.88 21.06 7.21
C PRO A 26 -2.74 19.54 7.34
N VAL A 27 -3.87 18.84 7.42
CA VAL A 27 -3.90 17.38 7.44
C VAL A 27 -3.47 16.89 6.06
N ASP A 28 -2.44 16.05 6.01
CA ASP A 28 -2.01 15.41 4.75
C ASP A 28 -3.05 14.37 4.33
N THR A 29 -3.79 14.68 3.27
CA THR A 29 -4.85 13.83 2.72
C THR A 29 -4.36 12.93 1.58
N THR A 30 -3.04 12.86 1.36
CA THR A 30 -2.49 11.97 0.33
C THR A 30 -2.53 10.52 0.82
N PRO A 31 -3.19 9.59 0.11
CA PRO A 31 -3.13 8.18 0.48
C PRO A 31 -1.68 7.67 0.46
N LYS A 32 -1.30 6.96 1.52
CA LYS A 32 0.02 6.33 1.67
C LYS A 32 -0.14 4.83 1.83
N LEU A 33 0.94 4.09 1.57
CA LEU A 33 0.99 2.66 1.83
C LEU A 33 0.97 2.40 3.34
N ALA A 34 -0.13 1.82 3.82
CA ALA A 34 -0.30 1.27 5.14
C ALA A 34 -0.22 -0.26 5.05
N TYR A 35 0.69 -0.88 5.80
CA TYR A 35 0.91 -2.32 5.78
C TYR A 35 0.89 -2.89 7.18
N GLY A 36 0.29 -4.06 7.33
CA GLY A 36 -0.10 -4.53 8.65
C GLY A 36 -0.87 -5.84 8.63
N LEU A 37 -1.34 -6.21 9.81
CA LEU A 37 -2.19 -7.36 10.01
C LEU A 37 -3.64 -6.89 10.11
N MET A 38 -4.56 -7.64 9.53
CA MET A 38 -5.98 -7.31 9.47
C MET A 38 -6.84 -8.49 9.91
N LEU A 39 -7.91 -8.20 10.66
CA LEU A 39 -8.88 -9.19 11.12
C LEU A 39 -10.27 -8.56 11.23
N LYS A 40 -11.31 -9.31 10.86
CA LYS A 40 -12.71 -8.92 11.14
C LYS A 40 -13.10 -9.33 12.56
N GLN A 41 -13.61 -8.38 13.36
CA GLN A 41 -14.17 -8.60 14.69
C GLN A 41 -15.60 -8.03 14.75
N GLY A 42 -16.60 -8.91 14.72
CA GLY A 42 -17.99 -8.49 14.51
C GLY A 42 -18.13 -7.73 13.19
N GLU A 43 -18.65 -6.51 13.26
CA GLU A 43 -18.80 -5.62 12.09
C GLU A 43 -17.55 -4.76 11.81
N LYS A 44 -16.56 -4.77 12.71
CA LYS A 44 -15.36 -3.94 12.55
C LYS A 44 -14.26 -4.72 11.85
N ILE A 45 -13.53 -4.05 10.96
CA ILE A 45 -12.28 -4.55 10.41
C ILE A 45 -11.14 -3.83 11.16
N VAL A 46 -10.38 -4.59 11.93
CA VAL A 46 -9.29 -4.07 12.76
C VAL A 46 -7.98 -4.22 11.98
N PHE A 47 -7.26 -3.11 11.82
CA PHE A 47 -5.92 -3.03 11.27
C PHE A 47 -4.90 -2.79 12.37
N ALA A 48 -3.86 -3.61 12.40
CA ALA A 48 -2.70 -3.47 13.28
C ALA A 48 -1.48 -3.16 12.39
N PRO A 49 -0.95 -1.93 12.38
CA PRO A 49 0.21 -1.59 11.58
C PRO A 49 1.40 -2.45 11.95
N CYS A 50 2.26 -2.73 10.98
CA CYS A 50 3.51 -3.39 11.28
C CYS A 50 4.45 -2.45 12.02
N ARG A 51 5.11 -2.96 13.08
CA ARG A 51 6.17 -2.28 13.87
C ARG A 51 5.70 -1.18 14.83
N ASP A 52 4.39 -1.06 15.06
CA ASP A 52 3.87 -0.31 16.20
C ASP A 52 2.75 -1.09 16.90
N SER A 53 2.41 -0.66 18.11
CA SER A 53 1.37 -1.28 18.95
C SER A 53 0.03 -0.56 18.85
N SER A 54 -0.17 0.25 17.82
CA SER A 54 -1.42 0.96 17.59
C SER A 54 -2.42 0.07 16.84
N TYR A 55 -3.67 0.52 16.78
CA TYR A 55 -4.70 -0.11 15.98
C TYR A 55 -5.54 0.98 15.30
N ALA A 56 -6.04 0.66 14.12
CA ALA A 56 -7.03 1.47 13.43
C ALA A 56 -8.23 0.62 13.04
N ILE A 57 -9.42 1.22 13.04
CA ILE A 57 -10.58 0.64 12.37
C ILE A 57 -10.50 1.00 10.89
N MET A 58 -10.55 -0.01 10.03
CA MET A 58 -10.54 0.21 8.58
C MET A 58 -11.95 0.56 8.11
N GLU A 59 -12.03 1.64 7.33
CA GLU A 59 -13.19 2.05 6.55
C GLU A 59 -12.82 1.93 5.07
N ASP A 60 -13.64 1.20 4.30
CA ASP A 60 -13.47 1.09 2.86
C ASP A 60 -14.09 2.30 2.17
N VAL A 61 -13.24 3.17 1.65
CA VAL A 61 -13.63 4.37 0.89
C VAL A 61 -13.33 4.20 -0.61
N SER A 62 -13.02 2.98 -1.04
CA SER A 62 -12.78 2.66 -2.45
C SER A 62 -14.09 2.59 -3.22
N GLN A 63 -14.02 2.77 -4.54
CA GLN A 63 -15.17 2.62 -5.43
C GLN A 63 -15.79 1.22 -5.25
N ASP A 64 -17.12 1.18 -5.07
CA ASP A 64 -17.92 -0.04 -4.92
C ASP A 64 -17.41 -1.01 -3.85
N GLN A 65 -16.73 -0.51 -2.81
CA GLN A 65 -16.10 -1.33 -1.76
C GLN A 65 -15.13 -2.39 -2.32
N SER A 66 -14.40 -2.03 -3.38
CA SER A 66 -13.45 -2.92 -4.07
C SER A 66 -12.36 -3.47 -3.16
N VAL A 67 -11.89 -2.71 -2.16
CA VAL A 67 -10.89 -3.16 -1.18
C VAL A 67 -11.46 -4.31 -0.34
N THR A 68 -12.63 -4.14 0.26
CA THR A 68 -13.27 -5.17 1.10
C THR A 68 -13.63 -6.39 0.27
N THR A 69 -14.12 -6.19 -0.95
CA THR A 69 -14.34 -7.27 -1.92
C THR A 69 -13.06 -8.09 -2.13
N ALA A 70 -11.92 -7.44 -2.38
CA ALA A 70 -10.65 -8.13 -2.55
C ALA A 70 -10.21 -8.90 -1.31
N LEU A 71 -10.27 -8.27 -0.13
CA LEU A 71 -9.89 -8.89 1.14
C LEU A 71 -10.76 -10.12 1.48
N ASN A 72 -12.04 -10.08 1.09
CA ASN A 72 -12.94 -11.21 1.29
C ASN A 72 -12.59 -12.42 0.41
N LEU A 73 -11.99 -12.21 -0.78
CA LEU A 73 -11.53 -13.32 -1.63
C LEU A 73 -10.47 -14.19 -0.95
N VAL A 74 -9.70 -13.64 -0.01
CA VAL A 74 -8.66 -14.37 0.73
C VAL A 74 -9.10 -14.77 2.15
N GLY A 75 -10.35 -14.44 2.52
CA GLY A 75 -11.02 -14.99 3.69
C GLY A 75 -11.25 -14.03 4.87
N LEU A 76 -11.15 -12.71 4.67
CA LEU A 76 -11.40 -11.74 5.76
C LEU A 76 -12.80 -11.92 6.39
N ALA A 77 -13.85 -12.00 5.57
CA ALA A 77 -15.22 -12.22 6.05
C ALA A 77 -15.39 -13.54 6.82
N ALA A 78 -14.58 -14.56 6.51
CA ALA A 78 -14.56 -15.84 7.22
C ALA A 78 -13.74 -15.80 8.53
N GLY A 79 -13.28 -14.61 8.96
CA GLY A 79 -12.50 -14.43 10.18
C GLY A 79 -11.02 -14.80 10.03
N LYS A 80 -10.53 -15.01 8.80
CA LYS A 80 -9.09 -15.22 8.61
C LYS A 80 -8.33 -13.93 8.93
N LYS A 81 -7.20 -14.08 9.61
CA LYS A 81 -6.21 -13.03 9.77
C LYS A 81 -5.44 -12.88 8.46
N LEU A 82 -5.27 -11.66 8.00
CA LEU A 82 -4.56 -11.32 6.77
C LEU A 82 -3.33 -10.46 7.09
N TYR A 83 -2.28 -10.62 6.30
CA TYR A 83 -1.37 -9.53 6.01
C TYR A 83 -1.93 -8.72 4.86
N VAL A 84 -1.84 -7.39 4.95
CA VAL A 84 -2.35 -6.48 3.92
C VAL A 84 -1.37 -5.35 3.67
N GLU A 85 -1.39 -4.86 2.43
CA GLU A 85 -0.78 -3.61 2.00
C GLU A 85 -1.87 -2.78 1.34
N LEU A 86 -2.28 -1.68 1.99
CA LEU A 86 -3.39 -0.82 1.59
C LEU A 86 -2.89 0.58 1.25
N LEU A 87 -3.50 1.24 0.28
CA LEU A 87 -3.34 2.67 0.10
C LEU A 87 -4.49 3.37 0.82
N GLY A 88 -4.16 4.27 1.74
CA GLY A 88 -5.16 4.98 2.51
C GLY A 88 -4.59 6.09 3.39
N ILE A 89 -5.48 6.72 4.14
CA ILE A 89 -5.14 7.76 5.12
C ILE A 89 -5.38 7.18 6.50
N VAL A 90 -4.36 7.23 7.36
CA VAL A 90 -4.47 6.82 8.78
C VAL A 90 -4.56 8.07 9.63
N GLU A 91 -5.69 8.27 10.30
CA GLU A 91 -5.93 9.43 11.15
C GLU A 91 -6.92 9.07 12.27
N ASN A 92 -6.67 9.55 13.50
CA ASN A 92 -7.60 9.41 14.63
C ASN A 92 -8.09 7.96 14.88
N GLY A 93 -7.20 6.97 14.74
CA GLY A 93 -7.54 5.55 14.93
C GLY A 93 -8.41 4.96 13.82
N GLN A 94 -8.49 5.60 12.66
CA GLN A 94 -9.18 5.10 11.48
C GLN A 94 -8.21 4.99 10.30
N LEU A 95 -8.36 3.94 9.51
CA LEU A 95 -7.70 3.77 8.21
C LEU A 95 -8.77 3.86 7.13
N LYS A 96 -8.80 4.96 6.39
CA LYS A 96 -9.66 5.12 5.21
C LYS A 96 -8.94 4.52 4.01
N ALA A 97 -9.24 3.28 3.68
CA ALA A 97 -8.60 2.53 2.59
C ALA A 97 -9.26 2.87 1.25
N SER A 98 -8.49 3.47 0.34
CA SER A 98 -8.96 3.87 -0.99
C SER A 98 -8.55 2.88 -2.08
N ASN A 99 -7.50 2.09 -1.85
CA ASN A 99 -7.03 1.03 -2.74
C ASN A 99 -6.22 -0.01 -1.95
N PHE A 100 -5.81 -1.10 -2.59
CA PHE A 100 -4.90 -2.09 -2.03
C PHE A 100 -3.77 -2.41 -3.00
N ASN A 101 -2.65 -2.91 -2.49
CA ASN A 101 -1.56 -3.50 -3.25
C ASN A 101 -1.64 -5.02 -3.21
N MET A 102 -1.73 -5.58 -1.99
CA MET A 102 -1.88 -7.02 -1.80
C MET A 102 -2.56 -7.40 -0.48
N ALA A 103 -3.08 -8.62 -0.41
CA ALA A 103 -3.46 -9.28 0.82
C ALA A 103 -3.26 -10.80 0.74
N GLN A 104 -2.84 -11.42 1.84
CA GLN A 104 -2.59 -12.87 1.91
C GLN A 104 -2.73 -13.40 3.33
N THR A 105 -3.02 -14.70 3.47
CA THR A 105 -3.20 -15.33 4.79
C THR A 105 -1.90 -15.72 5.50
N GLU A 106 -0.83 -16.00 4.76
CA GLU A 106 0.44 -16.50 5.34
C GLU A 106 1.50 -15.39 5.51
N GLY A 107 1.11 -14.13 5.28
CA GLY A 107 2.02 -13.00 5.41
C GLY A 107 2.34 -12.65 6.86
N ARG A 108 3.61 -12.30 7.09
CA ARG A 108 4.08 -11.69 8.34
C ARG A 108 4.36 -10.22 8.09
N CYS A 109 4.60 -9.45 9.14
CA CYS A 109 5.12 -8.10 9.03
C CYS A 109 6.51 -8.09 8.41
N GLN A 110 6.54 -8.14 7.09
CA GLN A 110 7.70 -7.91 6.26
C GLN A 110 7.73 -6.42 5.91
N LEU A 111 8.92 -5.90 5.63
CA LEU A 111 8.99 -4.57 5.05
C LEU A 111 8.35 -4.60 3.66
N PRO A 112 7.56 -3.58 3.29
CA PRO A 112 7.27 -3.32 1.90
C PRO A 112 8.60 -3.11 1.15
N GLY A 113 8.56 -3.12 -0.17
CA GLY A 113 9.78 -3.03 -0.96
C GLY A 113 10.56 -1.75 -0.66
N THR A 114 11.85 -1.74 -1.00
CA THR A 114 12.62 -0.50 -1.03
C THR A 114 12.34 0.19 -2.36
N LYS A 115 12.71 1.47 -2.49
CA LYS A 115 12.68 2.18 -3.78
C LYS A 115 13.54 1.52 -4.88
N GLU A 116 14.36 0.53 -4.52
CA GLU A 116 15.19 -0.26 -5.42
C GLU A 116 14.43 -1.46 -6.00
N GLU A 117 13.19 -1.71 -5.61
CA GLU A 117 12.33 -2.67 -6.29
C GLU A 117 11.02 -1.99 -6.62
N ALA A 118 10.72 -1.82 -7.91
CA ALA A 118 9.49 -1.16 -8.34
C ALA A 118 8.34 -2.18 -8.48
N TRP A 119 8.68 -3.40 -8.91
CA TRP A 119 7.70 -4.43 -9.24
C TRP A 119 8.16 -5.83 -8.89
N ARG A 120 7.19 -6.61 -8.43
CA ARG A 120 7.27 -8.06 -8.39
C ARG A 120 6.12 -8.63 -9.20
N ALA A 121 6.35 -9.80 -9.80
CA ALA A 121 5.30 -10.60 -10.40
C ALA A 121 5.61 -12.09 -10.29
N SER A 122 4.58 -12.92 -10.24
CA SER A 122 4.74 -14.37 -10.12
C SER A 122 3.53 -15.11 -10.69
N GLY A 123 3.74 -16.33 -11.13
CA GLY A 123 2.67 -17.26 -11.46
C GLY A 123 3.09 -18.70 -11.22
N ASN A 124 2.11 -19.60 -11.30
CA ASN A 124 2.19 -20.92 -10.69
C ASN A 124 2.29 -22.07 -11.69
N GLU A 125 1.63 -21.98 -12.85
CA GLU A 125 1.56 -23.06 -13.83
C GLU A 125 1.75 -22.55 -15.27
N PRO A 126 2.97 -22.69 -15.84
CA PRO A 126 4.20 -23.07 -15.16
C PRO A 126 4.63 -22.04 -14.11
N GLY A 127 5.44 -22.45 -13.13
CA GLY A 127 5.96 -21.54 -12.11
C GLY A 127 6.90 -20.49 -12.72
N TRP A 128 6.83 -19.24 -12.25
CA TRP A 128 7.78 -18.19 -12.64
C TRP A 128 7.79 -17.03 -11.64
N LEU A 129 8.90 -16.30 -11.61
CA LEU A 129 9.11 -15.13 -10.75
C LEU A 129 9.78 -14.01 -11.53
N LEU A 130 9.31 -12.78 -11.34
CA LEU A 130 9.91 -11.56 -11.86
C LEU A 130 10.14 -10.56 -10.72
N ALA A 131 11.31 -9.92 -10.76
CA ALA A 131 11.66 -8.78 -9.94
C ALA A 131 12.19 -7.67 -10.86
N ALA A 132 11.69 -6.45 -10.71
CA ALA A 132 12.12 -5.32 -11.52
C ALA A 132 12.27 -4.06 -10.68
N GLY A 133 13.48 -3.53 -10.65
CA GLY A 133 13.82 -2.28 -9.97
C GLY A 133 15.32 -2.19 -9.69
N GLY A 134 15.73 -1.02 -9.18
CA GLY A 134 17.14 -0.76 -8.94
C GLY A 134 17.84 -0.76 -10.29
N ASP A 135 18.79 -1.67 -10.46
CA ASP A 135 19.56 -1.77 -11.71
C ASP A 135 19.09 -2.90 -12.64
N LEU A 136 18.19 -3.79 -12.20
CA LEU A 136 17.90 -5.03 -12.91
C LEU A 136 16.41 -5.38 -13.05
N VAL A 137 16.08 -6.01 -14.18
CA VAL A 137 14.92 -6.88 -14.36
C VAL A 137 15.41 -8.31 -14.37
N THR A 138 14.94 -9.12 -13.43
CA THR A 138 15.25 -10.55 -13.31
C THR A 138 13.99 -11.37 -13.59
N LEU A 139 14.05 -12.30 -14.55
CA LEU A 139 13.02 -13.32 -14.77
C LEU A 139 13.61 -14.71 -14.49
N LYS A 140 12.91 -15.47 -13.64
CA LYS A 140 13.23 -16.86 -13.31
C LYS A 140 12.07 -17.75 -13.70
N VAL A 141 12.35 -18.74 -14.54
CA VAL A 141 11.44 -19.84 -14.86
C VAL A 141 12.15 -21.14 -14.47
N PRO A 142 11.58 -22.01 -13.62
CA PRO A 142 12.20 -23.28 -13.25
C PRO A 142 12.61 -24.10 -14.48
N GLY A 143 13.82 -24.63 -14.47
CA GLY A 143 14.38 -25.41 -15.58
C GLY A 143 14.92 -24.57 -16.74
N GLN A 144 14.85 -23.23 -16.69
CA GLN A 144 15.42 -22.33 -17.70
C GLN A 144 16.56 -21.48 -17.11
N ALA A 145 17.41 -20.93 -17.99
CA ALA A 145 18.42 -19.95 -17.59
C ALA A 145 17.75 -18.68 -17.04
N THR A 146 18.31 -18.10 -15.98
CA THR A 146 17.83 -16.83 -15.44
C THR A 146 18.14 -15.71 -16.43
N ILE A 147 17.14 -14.86 -16.70
CA ILE A 147 17.30 -13.68 -17.56
C ILE A 147 17.49 -12.47 -16.66
N ASN A 148 18.61 -11.77 -16.83
CA ASN A 148 18.91 -10.50 -16.16
C ASN A 148 19.10 -9.42 -17.22
N LEU A 149 18.34 -8.34 -17.13
CA LEU A 149 18.40 -7.20 -18.06
C LEU A 149 18.56 -5.90 -17.26
N PRO A 150 19.20 -4.86 -17.82
CA PRO A 150 19.19 -3.54 -17.21
C PRO A 150 17.76 -3.05 -16.95
N TYR A 151 17.52 -2.50 -15.77
CA TYR A 151 16.22 -1.91 -15.45
C TYR A 151 16.04 -0.56 -16.15
N THR A 152 14.86 -0.39 -16.72
CA THR A 152 14.32 0.92 -17.08
C THR A 152 12.91 1.02 -16.50
N PRO A 153 12.48 2.20 -16.02
CA PRO A 153 11.13 2.40 -15.54
C PRO A 153 10.08 1.89 -16.54
N PHE A 154 9.07 1.19 -16.01
CA PHE A 154 7.95 0.73 -16.82
C PHE A 154 7.20 1.93 -17.41
N LYS A 155 6.88 1.89 -18.70
CA LYS A 155 6.00 2.88 -19.32
C LYS A 155 4.60 2.72 -18.73
N ARG A 156 4.07 3.78 -18.13
CA ARG A 156 2.68 3.83 -17.64
C ARG A 156 1.74 4.32 -18.75
N ASP A 157 0.64 3.62 -18.95
CA ASP A 157 -0.42 3.97 -19.90
C ASP A 157 -1.80 3.62 -19.29
N GLY A 158 -2.43 4.61 -18.65
CA GLY A 158 -3.66 4.41 -17.90
C GLY A 158 -3.49 3.34 -16.81
N LYS A 159 -4.22 2.21 -16.96
CA LYS A 159 -4.16 1.05 -16.06
C LYS A 159 -3.03 0.07 -16.39
N LEU A 160 -2.11 0.42 -17.29
CA LEU A 160 -1.05 -0.47 -17.76
C LEU A 160 0.32 0.00 -17.30
N ALA A 161 1.17 -0.95 -16.95
CA ALA A 161 2.62 -0.77 -16.83
C ALA A 161 3.30 -1.74 -17.80
N LEU A 162 4.13 -1.21 -18.71
CA LEU A 162 4.75 -1.96 -19.80
C LEU A 162 6.27 -1.89 -19.72
N PHE A 163 6.93 -3.02 -19.89
CA PHE A 163 8.39 -3.11 -20.03
C PHE A 163 8.75 -4.00 -21.21
N ASN A 164 9.72 -3.57 -22.00
CA ASN A 164 10.23 -4.32 -23.15
C ASN A 164 11.75 -4.20 -23.19
N ALA A 165 12.44 -5.30 -23.39
CA ALA A 165 13.89 -5.32 -23.55
C ALA A 165 14.33 -6.48 -24.44
N LEU A 166 15.46 -6.32 -25.13
CA LEU A 166 16.07 -7.38 -25.92
C LEU A 166 16.83 -8.34 -24.99
N THR A 167 16.77 -9.63 -25.31
CA THR A 167 17.57 -10.69 -24.69
C THR A 167 18.50 -11.29 -25.74
N GLU A 168 19.45 -12.14 -25.32
CA GLU A 168 20.32 -12.87 -26.28
C GLU A 168 19.51 -13.75 -27.25
N SER A 169 18.34 -14.24 -26.81
CA SER A 169 17.49 -15.17 -27.55
C SER A 169 16.22 -14.55 -28.13
N GLY A 170 16.02 -13.23 -28.02
CA GLY A 170 14.83 -12.55 -28.52
C GLY A 170 14.45 -11.30 -27.72
N GLN A 171 13.22 -11.28 -27.21
CA GLN A 171 12.66 -10.14 -26.50
C GLN A 171 11.93 -10.61 -25.22
N LEU A 172 12.12 -9.86 -24.14
CA LEU A 172 11.28 -9.91 -22.95
C LEU A 172 10.24 -8.78 -23.04
N ALA A 173 8.97 -9.14 -22.97
CA ALA A 173 7.85 -8.20 -22.87
C ALA A 173 7.08 -8.47 -21.57
N VAL A 174 6.91 -7.45 -20.75
CA VAL A 174 6.13 -7.52 -19.50
C VAL A 174 4.99 -6.53 -19.60
N ARG A 175 3.79 -7.02 -19.33
CA ARG A 175 2.55 -6.24 -19.28
C ARG A 175 1.87 -6.49 -17.94
N LEU A 176 1.75 -5.43 -17.16
CA LEU A 176 1.03 -5.44 -15.90
C LEU A 176 -0.23 -4.59 -16.08
N GLU A 177 -1.38 -5.14 -15.73
CA GLU A 177 -2.66 -4.45 -15.79
C GLU A 177 -3.22 -4.26 -14.37
N HIS A 178 -3.67 -3.04 -14.03
CA HIS A 178 -4.27 -2.71 -12.74
C HIS A 178 -5.68 -3.27 -12.66
N THR A 179 -5.72 -4.60 -12.56
CA THR A 179 -6.87 -5.48 -12.52
C THR A 179 -6.60 -6.49 -11.43
N LEU A 180 -7.60 -6.74 -10.59
CA LEU A 180 -7.49 -7.66 -9.48
C LEU A 180 -7.04 -9.05 -9.96
N CYS A 181 -6.01 -9.60 -9.31
CA CYS A 181 -5.47 -10.92 -9.58
C CYS A 181 -5.47 -11.75 -8.30
N ARG A 182 -6.03 -12.97 -8.38
CA ARG A 182 -6.06 -13.90 -7.25
C ARG A 182 -5.11 -15.06 -7.51
N ASP A 183 -4.18 -15.27 -6.59
CA ASP A 183 -3.38 -16.48 -6.51
C ASP A 183 -4.05 -17.43 -5.53
N SER A 184 -4.73 -18.45 -6.04
CA SER A 184 -5.43 -19.45 -5.21
C SER A 184 -4.47 -20.39 -4.48
N MET A 185 -3.28 -20.65 -5.02
CA MET A 185 -2.31 -21.56 -4.38
C MET A 185 -1.66 -20.91 -3.17
N ALA A 186 -1.36 -19.61 -3.26
CA ALA A 186 -0.85 -18.82 -2.14
C ALA A 186 -1.97 -18.27 -1.23
N ASN A 187 -3.24 -18.46 -1.60
CA ASN A 187 -4.41 -17.79 -1.02
C ASN A 187 -4.16 -16.28 -0.82
N ALA A 188 -3.75 -15.64 -1.91
CA ALA A 188 -3.39 -14.23 -1.98
C ALA A 188 -4.19 -13.50 -3.07
N VAL A 189 -4.32 -12.19 -2.91
CA VAL A 189 -4.91 -11.28 -3.89
C VAL A 189 -4.01 -10.07 -4.06
N PHE A 190 -3.86 -9.63 -5.31
CA PHE A 190 -3.01 -8.52 -5.70
C PHE A 190 -3.80 -7.57 -6.62
N ASN A 191 -3.41 -6.30 -6.68
CA ASN A 191 -4.09 -5.30 -7.50
C ASN A 191 -3.62 -5.29 -8.97
N TRP A 192 -2.62 -6.11 -9.35
CA TRP A 192 -2.18 -6.23 -10.74
C TRP A 192 -2.21 -7.67 -11.26
N THR A 193 -2.66 -7.81 -12.51
CA THR A 193 -2.51 -9.01 -13.32
C THR A 193 -1.28 -8.88 -14.22
N ALA A 194 -0.45 -9.91 -14.24
CA ALA A 194 0.79 -9.94 -14.99
C ALA A 194 0.72 -10.87 -16.21
N ARG A 195 1.25 -10.39 -17.32
CA ARG A 195 1.58 -11.19 -18.51
C ARG A 195 3.03 -10.95 -18.89
N VAL A 196 3.83 -12.01 -18.90
CA VAL A 196 5.24 -11.97 -19.33
C VAL A 196 5.39 -12.83 -20.57
N THR A 197 5.91 -12.27 -21.65
CA THR A 197 6.21 -12.98 -22.88
C THR A 197 7.72 -12.98 -23.11
N VAL A 198 8.30 -14.17 -23.28
CA VAL A 198 9.73 -14.34 -23.60
C VAL A 198 9.92 -15.57 -24.48
N ASN A 199 10.78 -15.46 -25.50
CA ASN A 199 11.06 -16.55 -26.44
C ASN A 199 9.78 -17.18 -27.06
N GLY A 200 8.75 -16.36 -27.32
CA GLY A 200 7.46 -16.81 -27.85
C GLY A 200 6.53 -17.50 -26.84
N GLN A 201 6.98 -17.76 -25.61
CA GLN A 201 6.15 -18.30 -24.55
C GLN A 201 5.55 -17.18 -23.69
N THR A 202 4.28 -17.34 -23.30
CA THR A 202 3.58 -16.39 -22.42
C THR A 202 3.27 -17.02 -21.07
N TYR A 203 3.56 -16.27 -20.02
CA TYR A 203 3.36 -16.61 -18.62
C TYR A 203 2.35 -15.64 -18.02
N GLN A 204 1.41 -16.18 -17.26
CA GLN A 204 0.37 -15.40 -16.58
C GLN A 204 0.51 -15.54 -15.07
N GLY A 205 0.10 -14.49 -14.35
CA GLY A 205 0.22 -14.46 -12.91
C GLY A 205 -0.24 -13.14 -12.33
N CYS A 206 0.15 -12.87 -11.08
CA CYS A 206 -0.16 -11.64 -10.37
C CYS A 206 1.08 -10.77 -10.20
N ALA A 207 0.89 -9.48 -10.00
CA ALA A 207 1.94 -8.52 -9.73
C ALA A 207 1.55 -7.55 -8.62
N TRP A 208 2.55 -6.90 -8.03
CA TRP A 208 2.37 -5.87 -7.03
C TRP A 208 3.51 -4.85 -7.10
N GLU A 209 3.18 -3.61 -6.72
CA GLU A 209 4.16 -2.53 -6.60
C GLU A 209 4.97 -2.72 -5.30
N ARG A 210 6.21 -2.23 -5.27
CA ARG A 210 7.13 -2.40 -4.14
C ARG A 210 7.69 -1.06 -3.68
#